data_AF-A0A9P0AF86-F1
#
_entry.id   AF-A0A9P0AF86-F1
#
_cell.length_a   1.000
_cell.length_b   1.000
_cell.length_c   1.000
_cell.angle_alpha   90.00
_cell.angle_beta   90.00
_cell.angle_gamma   90.00
#
_symmetry.space_group_name_H-M   'P 1'
#
loop_
_entity.id
_entity.type
_entity.pdbx_description
1 polymer ?
#
loop_
_entity_poly.entity_id
_entity_poly.type
_entity_poly.pdbx_seq_one_letter_code
_entity_poly.pdbx_strand_id
1 'polypeptide(L)'
;MQRGAFLIPYLIMLALAGKPMYFLELAVGQFGGVGPLALWNCCPMAKGVGVAMVTVSLIVCIYYNVIMSYTIHYMIASFSSEVPWSKCDPAWADMHSCYVRGSNQSMSNSTSLISNSTIQALAQLSNSTASNKTLERETAGLQYWE
;
A
#
# COMPACT_ATOMS: atom_id res chain seq x y z
N MET A 1 10.69 21.10 -11.72
CA MET A 1 9.47 21.00 -12.58
C MET A 1 9.57 19.88 -13.65
N GLN A 2 10.06 18.67 -13.34
CA GLN A 2 10.23 17.61 -14.35
C GLN A 2 9.18 16.48 -14.30
N ARG A 3 8.25 16.48 -13.33
CA ARG A 3 7.30 15.36 -13.15
C ARG A 3 6.21 15.25 -14.23
N GLY A 4 6.02 16.28 -15.07
CA GLY A 4 5.02 16.29 -16.15
C GLY A 4 5.53 15.84 -17.53
N ALA A 5 6.85 15.83 -17.75
CA ALA A 5 7.42 15.55 -19.08
C ALA A 5 7.38 14.07 -19.48
N PHE A 6 7.09 13.16 -18.54
CA PHE A 6 6.92 11.72 -18.81
C PHE A 6 5.54 11.37 -19.40
N LEU A 7 4.55 12.26 -19.25
CA LEU A 7 3.20 12.05 -19.79
C LEU A 7 3.20 12.06 -21.33
N ILE A 8 4.01 12.95 -21.93
CA ILE A 8 4.10 13.13 -23.38
C ILE A 8 4.58 11.84 -24.08
N PRO A 9 5.74 11.25 -23.73
CA PRO A 9 6.17 9.99 -24.34
C PRO A 9 5.25 8.81 -24.01
N TYR A 10 4.63 8.78 -22.82
CA TYR A 10 3.66 7.75 -22.46
C TYR A 10 2.44 7.76 -23.39
N LEU A 11 1.84 8.93 -23.62
CA LEU A 11 0.67 9.07 -24.50
C LEU A 11 1.00 8.73 -25.96
N ILE A 12 2.19 9.14 -26.45
CA ILE A 12 2.63 8.83 -27.81
C ILE A 12 2.81 7.31 -27.99
N MET A 13 3.51 6.63 -27.07
CA MET A 13 3.69 5.18 -27.13
C MET A 13 2.37 4.42 -26.95
N LEU A 14 1.48 4.90 -26.09
CA LEU A 14 0.15 4.32 -25.91
C LEU A 14 -0.71 4.45 -27.17
N ALA A 15 -0.66 5.59 -27.86
CA ALA A 15 -1.40 5.79 -29.10
C ALA A 15 -0.83 4.99 -30.27
N LEU A 16 0.50 4.94 -30.41
CA LEU A 16 1.16 4.30 -31.55
C LEU A 16 1.32 2.78 -31.42
N ALA A 17 1.48 2.25 -30.20
CA ALA A 17 1.69 0.82 -29.97
C ALA A 17 0.56 0.19 -29.15
N GLY A 18 0.10 0.87 -28.09
CA GLY A 18 -0.93 0.33 -27.19
C GLY A 18 -2.30 0.16 -27.87
N LYS A 19 -2.81 1.23 -28.49
CA LYS A 19 -4.09 1.20 -29.22
C LYS A 19 -4.14 0.16 -30.33
N PRO A 20 -3.16 0.07 -31.25
CA PRO A 20 -3.20 -0.94 -32.31
C PRO A 20 -3.05 -2.37 -31.77
N MET A 21 -2.22 -2.61 -30.75
CA MET A 21 -2.12 -3.95 -30.12
C MET A 21 -3.47 -4.36 -29.51
N TYR A 22 -4.12 -3.45 -28.76
CA TYR A 22 -5.43 -3.70 -28.17
C TYR A 22 -6.50 -3.98 -29.25
N PHE A 23 -6.48 -3.22 -30.34
CA PHE A 23 -7.41 -3.45 -31.45
C PHE A 23 -7.17 -4.80 -32.12
N LEU A 24 -5.91 -5.22 -32.30
CA LEU A 24 -5.58 -6.53 -32.87
C LEU A 24 -6.10 -7.66 -31.99
N GLU A 25 -5.90 -7.58 -30.68
CA GLU A 25 -6.39 -8.56 -29.71
C GLU A 25 -7.93 -8.68 -29.78
N LEU A 26 -8.63 -7.53 -29.81
CA LEU A 26 -10.09 -7.51 -29.95
C LEU A 26 -10.55 -8.07 -31.30
N ALA A 27 -9.91 -7.68 -32.40
CA ALA A 27 -10.26 -8.18 -33.73
C ALA A 27 -10.09 -9.71 -33.80
N VAL A 28 -8.96 -10.23 -33.31
CA VAL A 28 -8.67 -11.66 -33.22
C VAL A 28 -9.69 -12.39 -32.33
N GLY A 29 -10.09 -11.80 -31.20
CA GLY A 29 -11.15 -12.34 -30.35
C GLY A 29 -12.54 -12.37 -31.02
N GLN A 30 -12.90 -11.30 -31.73
CA GLN A 30 -14.20 -11.19 -32.42
C GLN A 30 -14.29 -12.10 -33.66
N PHE A 31 -13.24 -12.20 -34.48
CA PHE A 31 -13.21 -13.11 -35.64
C PHE A 31 -13.04 -14.57 -35.24
N GLY A 32 -12.33 -14.82 -34.13
CA GLY A 32 -12.12 -16.15 -33.61
C GLY A 32 -13.38 -16.78 -33.04
N GLY A 33 -14.21 -16.01 -32.32
CA GLY A 33 -15.45 -16.49 -31.70
C GLY A 33 -15.25 -17.64 -30.69
N VAL A 34 -14.01 -17.97 -30.37
CA VAL A 34 -13.60 -19.08 -29.51
C VAL A 34 -12.69 -18.56 -28.40
N GLY A 35 -12.66 -19.28 -27.28
CA GLY A 35 -11.80 -18.89 -26.15
C GLY A 35 -10.32 -18.82 -26.55
N PRO A 36 -9.50 -18.05 -25.80
CA PRO A 36 -8.09 -17.81 -26.13
C PRO A 36 -7.27 -19.11 -26.25
N LEU A 37 -7.64 -20.17 -25.52
CA LEU A 37 -6.98 -21.48 -25.63
C LEU A 37 -7.27 -22.20 -26.97
N ALA A 38 -8.49 -22.04 -27.50
CA ALA A 38 -8.92 -22.68 -28.73
C ALA A 38 -8.49 -21.89 -29.98
N LEU A 39 -8.33 -20.57 -29.85
CA LEU A 39 -7.94 -19.68 -30.94
C LEU A 39 -6.55 -19.99 -31.50
N TRP A 40 -5.61 -20.33 -30.61
CA TRP A 40 -4.25 -20.69 -30.98
C TRP A 40 -4.09 -22.14 -31.48
N ASN A 41 -5.18 -22.88 -31.69
CA ASN A 41 -5.11 -24.18 -32.38
C ASN A 41 -4.85 -24.03 -33.89
N CYS A 42 -5.07 -22.85 -34.47
CA CYS A 42 -4.75 -22.55 -35.88
C CYS A 42 -3.22 -22.48 -36.11
N CYS A 43 -2.46 -22.02 -35.12
CA CYS A 43 -0.99 -21.86 -35.21
C CYS A 43 -0.29 -22.53 -33.99
N PRO A 44 0.28 -23.74 -34.14
CA PRO A 44 0.84 -24.48 -33.01
C PRO A 44 2.03 -23.79 -32.33
N MET A 45 2.74 -22.88 -33.02
CA MET A 45 3.83 -22.09 -32.42
C MET A 45 3.35 -21.08 -31.37
N ALA A 46 2.10 -20.62 -31.45
CA ALA A 46 1.55 -19.61 -30.55
C ALA A 46 0.59 -20.19 -29.50
N LYS A 47 0.50 -21.53 -29.42
CA LYS A 47 -0.32 -22.25 -28.43
C LYS A 47 0.05 -21.89 -26.98
N GLY A 48 1.33 -21.56 -26.72
CA GLY A 48 1.80 -21.08 -25.42
C GLY A 48 1.27 -19.69 -25.03
N VAL A 49 0.94 -18.83 -26.00
CA VAL A 49 0.39 -17.48 -25.74
C VAL A 49 -0.99 -17.58 -25.10
N GLY A 50 -1.85 -18.48 -25.59
CA GLY A 50 -3.17 -18.71 -24.99
C GLY A 50 -3.11 -19.23 -23.56
N VAL A 51 -2.17 -20.14 -23.26
CA VAL A 51 -1.96 -20.64 -21.90
C VAL A 51 -1.45 -19.54 -20.98
N ALA A 52 -0.51 -18.71 -21.47
CA ALA A 52 0.00 -17.56 -20.73
C ALA A 52 -1.11 -16.53 -20.41
N MET A 53 -1.99 -16.24 -21.38
CA MET A 53 -3.13 -15.34 -21.17
C MET A 53 -4.03 -15.82 -20.01
N VAL A 54 -4.42 -17.10 -20.02
CA VAL A 54 -5.26 -17.68 -18.95
C VAL A 54 -4.55 -17.67 -17.60
N THR A 55 -3.25 -18.00 -17.59
CA THR A 55 -2.44 -18.02 -16.36
C THR A 55 -2.32 -16.61 -15.75
N VAL A 56 -2.05 -15.59 -16.57
CA VAL A 56 -1.99 -14.20 -16.12
C VAL A 56 -3.36 -13.75 -15.59
N SER A 57 -4.45 -14.08 -16.26
CA SER A 57 -5.80 -13.77 -15.76
C SER A 57 -6.06 -14.39 -14.39
N LEU A 58 -5.64 -15.63 -14.15
CA LEU A 58 -5.81 -16.31 -12.86
C LEU A 58 -5.01 -15.60 -11.74
N ILE A 59 -3.76 -15.22 -12.00
CA ILE A 59 -2.93 -14.48 -11.03
C ILE A 59 -3.54 -13.12 -10.71
N VAL A 60 -3.98 -12.39 -11.74
CA VAL A 60 -4.64 -11.09 -11.59
C VAL A 60 -5.92 -11.23 -10.77
N CYS A 61 -6.74 -12.24 -11.02
CA CYS A 61 -7.96 -12.50 -10.23
C CYS A 61 -7.66 -12.72 -8.75
N ILE A 62 -6.63 -13.50 -8.40
CA ILE A 62 -6.30 -13.76 -6.98
C ILE A 62 -5.86 -12.46 -6.29
N TYR A 63 -4.90 -11.74 -6.88
CA TYR A 63 -4.37 -10.51 -6.29
C TYR A 63 -5.40 -9.38 -6.21
N TYR A 64 -6.20 -9.17 -7.26
CA TYR A 64 -7.20 -8.11 -7.26
C TYR A 64 -8.35 -8.36 -6.30
N ASN A 65 -8.77 -9.62 -6.09
CA ASN A 65 -9.82 -9.92 -5.11
C ASN A 65 -9.37 -9.56 -3.68
N VAL A 66 -8.09 -9.78 -3.35
CA VAL A 66 -7.52 -9.38 -2.06
C VAL A 66 -7.57 -7.86 -1.89
N ILE A 67 -7.12 -7.09 -2.88
CA ILE A 67 -7.20 -5.61 -2.83
C ILE A 67 -8.65 -5.16 -2.72
N MET A 68 -9.56 -5.76 -3.50
CA MET A 68 -10.97 -5.40 -3.47
C MET A 68 -11.56 -5.62 -2.08
N SER A 69 -11.21 -6.72 -1.41
CA SER A 69 -11.59 -6.98 -0.01
C SER A 69 -11.12 -5.88 0.93
N TYR A 70 -9.85 -5.46 0.85
CA TYR A 70 -9.35 -4.32 1.63
C TYR A 70 -10.12 -3.03 1.35
N THR A 71 -10.38 -2.71 0.08
CA THR A 71 -11.13 -1.48 -0.26
C THR A 71 -12.55 -1.49 0.29
N ILE A 72 -13.24 -2.64 0.27
CA ILE A 72 -14.59 -2.77 0.85
C ILE A 72 -14.53 -2.60 2.36
N HIS A 73 -13.54 -3.21 3.03
CA HIS A 73 -13.34 -3.03 4.46
C HIS A 73 -13.12 -1.55 4.83
N TYR A 74 -12.24 -0.86 4.13
CA TYR A 74 -12.00 0.57 4.31
C TYR A 74 -13.23 1.43 4.00
N MET A 75 -13.99 1.08 2.96
CA MET A 75 -15.22 1.78 2.59
C MET A 75 -16.27 1.67 3.69
N ILE A 76 -16.49 0.46 4.23
CA ILE A 76 -17.45 0.23 5.33
C ILE A 76 -16.99 0.94 6.60
N ALA A 77 -15.72 0.79 6.97
CA ALA A 77 -15.17 1.44 8.16
C ALA A 77 -15.20 2.98 8.07
N SER A 78 -15.19 3.55 6.85
CA SER A 78 -15.31 5.00 6.64
C SER A 78 -16.72 5.56 6.91
N PHE A 79 -17.76 4.73 6.99
CA PHE A 79 -19.09 5.18 7.38
C PHE A 79 -19.25 5.37 8.91
N SER A 80 -18.25 4.95 9.69
CA SER A 80 -18.24 5.20 11.14
C SER A 80 -17.87 6.65 11.43
N SER A 81 -18.48 7.25 12.47
CA SER A 81 -18.26 8.66 12.85
C SER A 81 -16.80 8.97 13.22
N GLU A 82 -16.07 7.96 13.69
CA GLU A 82 -14.64 8.03 13.95
C GLU A 82 -13.98 6.78 13.39
N VAL A 83 -13.04 6.97 12.46
CA VAL A 83 -12.34 5.86 11.80
C VAL A 83 -11.25 5.28 12.71
N PRO A 84 -11.05 3.95 12.73
CA PRO A 84 -10.15 3.31 13.70
C PRO A 84 -8.68 3.72 13.50
N TRP A 85 -8.27 4.02 12.26
CA TRP A 85 -6.93 4.52 11.93
C TRP A 85 -6.76 6.05 12.17
N SER A 86 -7.72 6.71 12.81
CA SER A 86 -7.62 8.12 13.25
C SER A 86 -6.83 8.27 14.55
N LYS A 87 -6.77 7.20 15.36
CA LYS A 87 -6.14 7.17 16.68
C LYS A 87 -5.12 6.04 16.75
N CYS A 88 -4.11 6.21 17.62
CA CYS A 88 -3.24 5.11 18.01
C CYS A 88 -3.94 4.33 19.13
N ASP A 89 -4.30 3.07 18.88
CA ASP A 89 -4.89 2.19 19.89
C ASP A 89 -3.85 1.16 20.37
N PRO A 90 -3.69 0.93 21.68
CA PRO A 90 -2.76 -0.07 22.20
C PRO A 90 -3.06 -1.52 21.77
N ALA A 91 -4.24 -1.80 21.20
CA ALA A 91 -4.58 -3.14 20.72
C ALA A 91 -3.80 -3.55 19.45
N TRP A 92 -3.38 -2.60 18.63
CA TRP A 92 -2.71 -2.87 17.34
C TRP A 92 -1.52 -1.93 17.05
N ALA A 93 -1.46 -0.74 17.64
CA ALA A 93 -0.37 0.21 17.39
C ALA A 93 0.73 0.14 18.46
N ASP A 94 1.98 0.30 18.04
CA ASP A 94 3.09 0.55 18.98
C ASP A 94 3.03 2.01 19.48
N MET A 95 2.73 2.17 20.77
CA MET A 95 2.58 3.49 21.41
C MET A 95 3.87 4.32 21.42
N HIS A 96 5.03 3.70 21.15
CA HIS A 96 6.28 4.45 21.05
C HIS A 96 6.44 5.11 19.67
N SER A 97 6.02 4.44 18.59
CA SER A 97 6.23 4.84 17.19
C SER A 97 5.02 5.44 16.48
N CYS A 98 3.81 5.17 16.95
CA CYS A 98 2.58 5.65 16.34
C CYS A 98 2.41 7.16 16.50
N TYR A 99 2.12 7.86 15.40
CA TYR A 99 1.89 9.31 15.38
C TYR A 99 0.59 9.70 14.66
N VAL A 100 -0.23 10.53 15.31
CA VAL A 100 -1.42 11.17 14.73
C VAL A 100 -1.19 12.67 14.59
N ARG A 101 -1.46 13.22 13.40
CA ARG A 101 -1.29 14.65 13.13
C ARG A 101 -2.40 15.45 13.82
N GLY A 102 -2.04 16.17 14.89
CA GLY A 102 -2.96 17.01 15.66
C GLY A 102 -3.16 16.57 17.12
N SER A 103 -2.61 15.42 17.53
CA SER A 103 -2.46 15.13 18.95
C SER A 103 -1.34 16.03 19.50
N ASN A 104 -1.69 17.04 20.29
CA ASN A 104 -0.71 17.60 21.23
C ASN A 104 -0.25 16.42 22.06
N GLN A 105 1.01 16.01 21.88
CA GLN A 105 1.64 15.06 22.79
C GLN A 105 1.64 15.75 24.15
N SER A 106 0.59 15.59 24.94
CA SER A 106 0.68 15.70 26.39
C SER A 106 1.57 14.54 26.77
N MET A 107 2.88 14.80 26.66
CA MET A 107 3.93 14.03 27.26
C MET A 107 3.49 13.90 28.70
N SER A 108 2.91 12.75 29.02
CA SER A 108 2.60 12.40 30.38
C SER A 108 3.99 12.24 30.98
N ASN A 109 4.50 13.33 31.55
CA ASN A 109 5.49 13.27 32.58
C ASN A 109 4.80 12.44 33.66
N SER A 110 4.97 11.13 33.60
CA SER A 110 4.94 10.31 34.79
C SER A 110 6.08 10.85 35.64
N THR A 111 5.79 11.91 36.40
CA THR A 111 6.58 12.31 37.54
C THR A 111 6.46 11.15 38.51
N SER A 112 7.33 10.15 38.31
CA SER A 112 7.70 9.27 39.40
C SER A 112 8.11 10.18 40.53
N LEU A 113 7.38 10.08 41.64
CA LEU A 113 7.64 10.80 42.87
C LEU A 113 9.02 10.36 43.37
N ILE A 114 10.08 11.04 42.93
CA ILE A 114 11.40 10.84 43.49
C ILE A 114 11.60 11.86 44.60
N SER A 115 11.14 11.49 45.79
CA SER A 115 11.45 12.19 47.03
C SER A 115 12.59 11.45 47.75
N ASN A 116 13.85 11.69 47.35
CA ASN A 116 14.93 12.00 48.32
C ASN A 116 16.32 12.23 47.67
N SER A 117 16.87 13.40 47.99
CA SER A 117 18.29 13.76 48.21
C SER A 117 19.39 13.44 47.17
N THR A 118 19.71 14.47 46.38
CA THR A 118 21.08 15.01 46.11
C THR A 118 22.14 14.25 45.31
N ILE A 119 21.86 13.11 44.66
CA ILE A 119 22.83 12.52 43.69
C ILE A 119 22.27 12.37 42.26
N GLN A 120 21.00 12.69 42.03
CA GLN A 120 20.36 12.45 40.72
C GLN A 120 20.59 13.55 39.66
N ALA A 121 21.15 14.71 40.03
CA ALA A 121 21.42 15.78 39.06
C ALA A 121 22.49 15.41 38.01
N LEU A 122 23.39 14.47 38.32
CA LEU A 122 24.41 14.01 37.36
C LEU A 122 23.99 12.75 36.58
N ALA A 123 23.09 11.93 37.13
CA ALA A 123 22.51 10.80 36.39
C ALA A 123 21.51 11.26 35.30
N GLN A 124 20.89 12.42 35.47
CA GLN A 124 19.99 13.00 34.45
C GLN A 124 20.72 13.64 33.26
N LEU A 125 22.03 13.90 33.34
CA LEU A 125 22.85 14.25 32.17
C LEU A 125 23.44 13.02 31.46
N SER A 126 23.42 11.85 32.10
CA SER A 126 23.91 10.59 31.52
C SER A 126 22.80 9.72 30.91
N ASN A 127 21.53 9.96 31.23
CA ASN A 127 20.42 9.15 30.70
C ASN A 127 19.69 9.79 29.51
N SER A 128 20.18 10.93 29.01
CA SER A 128 19.81 11.45 27.68
C SER A 128 20.48 10.69 26.53
N THR A 129 21.23 9.63 26.83
CA THR A 129 21.77 8.68 25.86
C THR A 129 20.97 7.37 25.84
N ALA A 130 19.68 7.40 26.19
CA ALA A 130 18.75 6.33 25.80
C ALA A 130 18.32 6.55 24.34
N SER A 131 19.15 6.00 23.45
CA SER A 131 18.80 5.62 22.09
C SER A 131 18.39 6.73 21.12
N ASN A 132 19.40 7.19 20.38
CA ASN A 132 19.28 7.55 18.97
C ASN A 132 18.65 6.39 18.18
N LYS A 133 17.32 6.35 18.14
CA LYS A 133 16.66 6.11 16.86
C LYS A 133 15.88 7.38 16.57
N THR A 134 16.17 8.02 15.45
CA THR A 134 15.10 8.62 14.65
C THR A 134 14.07 7.51 14.51
N LEU A 135 13.13 7.45 15.46
CA LEU A 135 12.04 6.52 15.41
C LEU A 135 11.29 6.97 14.15
N GLU A 136 11.36 6.17 13.10
CA GLU A 136 10.55 6.41 11.91
C GLU A 136 9.11 6.39 12.40
N ARG A 137 8.55 7.60 12.58
CA ARG A 137 7.20 7.76 13.10
C ARG A 137 6.26 7.36 11.98
N GLU A 138 5.56 6.27 12.18
CA GLU A 138 4.60 5.77 11.23
C GLU A 138 3.21 6.29 11.60
N THR A 139 2.39 6.51 10.58
CA THR A 139 1.03 6.98 10.80
C THR A 139 0.18 5.81 11.28
N ALA A 140 -0.82 6.12 12.09
CA ALA A 140 -1.84 5.16 12.52
C ALA A 140 -2.45 4.36 11.35
N GLY A 141 -2.51 4.92 10.13
CA GLY A 141 -3.00 4.21 8.95
C GLY A 141 -2.03 3.21 8.33
N LEU A 142 -0.71 3.36 8.54
CA LEU A 142 0.30 2.41 8.08
C LEU A 142 0.36 1.20 9.01
N GLN A 143 0.38 1.44 10.32
CA GLN A 143 0.49 0.38 11.34
C GLN A 143 -0.78 -0.45 11.54
N TYR A 144 -1.92 -0.02 11.01
CA TYR A 144 -3.19 -0.75 11.20
C TYR A 144 -3.22 -2.14 10.52
N TRP A 145 -2.37 -2.36 9.52
CA TRP A 145 -2.29 -3.63 8.78
C TRP A 145 -0.92 -4.30 8.85
N GLU A 146 -0.05 -3.83 9.75
CA GLU A 146 1.22 -4.49 10.08
C GLU A 146 1.00 -5.58 11.14
#